data_AF-A0A060BV36-F1
#
_entry.id   AF-A0A060BV36-F1
#
_cell.length_a   1.000
_cell.length_b   1.000
_cell.length_c   1.000
_cell.angle_alpha   90.00
_cell.angle_beta   90.00
_cell.angle_gamma   90.00
#
_symmetry.space_group_name_H-M   'P 1'
#
loop_
_entity.id
_entity.type
_entity.pdbx_description
1 polymer ?
#
loop_
_entity_poly.entity_id
_entity_poly.type
_entity_poly.pdbx_seq_one_letter_code
_entity_poly.pdbx_strand_id
1 'polypeptide(L)' 'AMRRVLGDRVVGICDTPIGLMRRAVAAAGATAGADVSFDYVGLNHLGWLRSVTVGGRDVLPDVLDSNAS' A
#
# COMPACT_ATOMS: atom_id res chain seq x y z
N ALA A 1 10.40 -10.94 17.87
CA ALA A 1 10.50 -11.08 19.34
C ALA A 1 9.12 -11.34 19.98
N MET A 2 8.17 -10.40 19.94
CA MET A 2 6.88 -10.55 20.65
C MET A 2 5.98 -11.68 20.14
N ARG A 3 5.95 -11.94 18.83
CA ARG A 3 5.19 -13.07 18.24
C ARG A 3 5.54 -14.43 18.87
N ARG A 4 6.79 -14.64 19.29
CA ARG A 4 7.22 -15.89 19.95
C ARG A 4 6.68 -16.03 21.37
N VAL A 5 6.35 -14.92 22.03
CA VAL A 5 5.87 -14.89 23.43
C VAL A 5 4.35 -14.82 23.49
N LEU A 6 3.73 -14.05 22.59
CA LEU A 6 2.30 -13.75 22.63
C LEU A 6 1.46 -14.56 21.64
N GLY A 7 2.10 -15.28 20.70
CA GLY A 7 1.42 -16.06 19.66
C GLY A 7 0.61 -15.17 18.72
N ASP A 8 -0.60 -15.60 18.38
CA ASP A 8 -1.50 -14.88 17.45
C ASP A 8 -2.19 -13.65 18.07
N ARG A 9 -1.88 -13.33 19.33
CA ARG A 9 -2.44 -12.17 20.05
C ARG A 9 -1.66 -10.88 19.82
N VAL A 10 -0.75 -10.85 18.86
CA VAL A 10 0.05 -9.66 18.55
C VAL A 10 0.13 -9.40 17.06
N VAL A 11 -0.10 -8.15 16.70
CA VAL A 11 0.02 -7.63 15.33
C VAL A 11 1.03 -6.48 15.36
N GLY A 12 2.02 -6.54 14.46
CA GLY A 12 2.95 -5.43 14.25
C GLY A 12 2.33 -4.42 13.29
N ILE A 13 2.32 -3.14 13.66
CA ILE A 13 1.84 -2.04 12.82
C ILE A 13 3.00 -1.10 12.47
N CYS A 14 2.86 -0.37 11.36
CA CYS A 14 3.79 0.64 10.92
C CYS A 14 3.06 1.62 9.98
N ASP A 15 3.49 2.88 9.93
CA ASP A 15 2.91 3.89 9.06
C ASP A 15 3.43 3.86 7.62
N THR A 16 4.48 3.06 7.34
CA THR A 16 5.08 2.98 6.00
C THR A 16 4.09 2.50 4.92
N PRO A 17 3.32 1.41 5.12
CA PRO A 17 2.38 0.94 4.10
C PRO A 17 1.30 1.98 3.78
N ILE A 18 0.66 2.58 4.79
CA ILE A 18 -0.40 3.57 4.59
C ILE A 18 0.14 4.84 3.92
N GLY A 19 1.36 5.26 4.29
CA GLY A 19 2.02 6.41 3.67
C GLY A 19 2.36 6.16 2.19
N LEU A 20 2.77 4.95 1.82
CA LEU A 20 3.00 4.56 0.42
C LEU A 20 1.70 4.54 -0.38
N MET A 21 0.66 3.89 0.15
CA MET A 21 -0.65 3.78 -0.52
C MET A 21 -1.26 5.15 -0.80
N ARG A 22 -1.26 6.07 0.17
CA ARG A 22 -1.77 7.44 -0.01
C ARG A 22 -1.04 8.20 -1.12
N ARG A 23 0.28 8.03 -1.22
CA ARG A 23 1.08 8.65 -2.28
C ARG A 23 0.76 8.07 -3.66
N ALA A 24 0.60 6.75 -3.77
CA ALA A 24 0.23 6.11 -5.04
C ALA A 24 -1.17 6.55 -5.53
N VAL A 25 -2.16 6.60 -4.63
CA VAL A 25 -3.52 7.08 -4.95
C VAL A 25 -3.50 8.54 -5.38
N ALA A 26 -2.74 9.39 -4.69
CA ALA A 26 -2.58 10.80 -5.06
C ALA A 26 -1.88 10.98 -6.41
N ALA A 27 -0.84 10.19 -6.68
CA ALA A 27 -0.14 10.19 -7.97
C ALA A 27 -1.05 9.73 -9.13
N ALA A 28 -2.00 8.83 -8.85
CA ALA A 28 -3.03 8.41 -9.81
C ALA A 28 -4.16 9.44 -9.99
N GLY A 29 -4.12 10.59 -9.32
CA GLY A 29 -5.14 11.64 -9.42
C GLY A 29 -6.48 11.30 -8.74
N ALA A 30 -6.52 10.26 -7.91
CA ALA A 30 -7.75 9.86 -7.22
C ALA A 30 -8.04 10.74 -6.00
N THR A 31 -9.31 11.05 -5.77
CA THR A 31 -9.77 11.95 -4.70
C THR A 31 -10.19 11.19 -3.43
N ALA A 32 -10.32 11.92 -2.33
CA ALA A 32 -10.83 11.38 -1.08
C ALA A 32 -12.25 10.81 -1.27
N GLY A 33 -12.48 9.58 -0.81
CA GLY A 33 -13.77 8.90 -0.92
C GLY A 33 -13.90 7.95 -2.10
N ALA A 34 -12.90 7.84 -2.97
CA ALA A 34 -12.85 6.78 -3.97
C ALA A 34 -12.81 5.39 -3.31
N ASP A 35 -13.44 4.39 -3.95
CA ASP A 35 -13.27 3.00 -3.57
C ASP A 35 -11.84 2.56 -3.92
N VAL A 36 -11.02 2.31 -2.91
CA VAL A 36 -9.61 1.99 -3.06
C VAL A 36 -9.30 0.65 -2.41
N SER A 37 -8.68 -0.25 -3.18
CA SER A 37 -8.06 -1.46 -2.66
C SER A 37 -6.59 -1.53 -3.06
N PHE A 38 -5.80 -2.27 -2.28
CA PHE A 38 -4.36 -2.36 -2.47
C PHE A 38 -3.84 -3.72 -2.06
N ASP A 39 -2.80 -4.16 -2.74
CA ASP A 39 -2.06 -5.38 -2.43
C ASP A 39 -0.63 -5.02 -2.03
N TYR A 40 -0.30 -5.23 -0.76
CA TYR A 40 1.00 -4.92 -0.18
C TYR A 40 1.59 -6.16 0.48
N VAL A 41 2.84 -6.47 0.16
CA VAL A 41 3.54 -7.65 0.69
C VAL A 41 4.96 -7.30 1.11
N GLY A 42 5.44 -7.97 2.15
CA GLY A 42 6.82 -7.89 2.60
C GLY A 42 6.95 -7.82 4.11
N LEU A 43 8.06 -7.26 4.55
CA LEU A 43 8.39 -7.03 5.95
C LEU A 43 8.19 -5.56 6.31
N ASN A 44 8.26 -5.29 7.61
CA ASN A 44 8.33 -3.92 8.11
C ASN A 44 9.53 -3.18 7.47
N HIS A 45 9.28 -2.01 6.90
CA HIS A 45 10.23 -1.20 6.13
C HIS A 45 10.85 -1.86 4.88
N LEU A 46 10.42 -3.07 4.53
CA LEU A 46 10.92 -3.82 3.38
C LEU A 46 9.75 -4.53 2.70
N GLY A 47 8.87 -3.75 2.09
CA GLY A 47 7.69 -4.25 1.41
C GLY A 47 7.38 -3.49 0.12
N TRP A 48 6.58 -4.13 -0.71
CA TRP A 48 6.27 -3.72 -2.07
C TRP A 48 4.77 -3.62 -2.26
N LEU A 49 4.37 -2.60 -3.01
CA LEU A 49 3.01 -2.42 -3.51
C LEU A 49 2.90 -3.18 -4.82
N ARG A 50 2.02 -4.18 -4.89
CA ARG A 50 1.80 -5.02 -6.08
C ARG A 50 0.64 -4.55 -6.95
N SER A 51 -0.36 -3.91 -6.35
CA SER A 51 -1.45 -3.26 -7.08
C SER A 51 -2.09 -2.15 -6.25
N VAL A 52 -2.71 -1.19 -6.94
CA VAL A 52 -3.59 -0.17 -6.35
C VAL A 52 -4.80 -0.06 -7.25
N THR A 53 -5.96 -0.48 -6.76
CA THR A 53 -7.20 -0.42 -7.53
C THR A 53 -8.02 0.78 -7.06
N VAL A 54 -8.46 1.62 -7.99
CA VAL A 54 -9.39 2.73 -7.73
C VAL A 54 -10.63 2.52 -8.58
N GLY A 55 -11.80 2.37 -7.95
CA GLY A 55 -13.06 2.13 -8.67
C GLY A 55 -13.03 0.88 -9.56
N GLY A 56 -12.32 -0.16 -9.14
CA GLY A 56 -12.16 -1.40 -9.90
C GLY A 56 -11.04 -1.42 -10.96
N ARG A 57 -10.33 -0.31 -11.19
CA ARG A 57 -9.20 -0.23 -12.14
C ARG A 57 -7.85 -0.19 -11.42
N ASP A 58 -6.92 -1.06 -11.81
CA ASP A 58 -5.53 -0.97 -11.32
C ASP A 58 -4.83 0.25 -11.93
N VAL A 59 -4.31 1.11 -11.07
CA VAL A 59 -3.66 2.38 -11.42
C VAL A 59 -2.16 2.35 -11.16
N LEU A 60 -1.63 1.27 -10.59
CA LEU A 60 -0.21 1.18 -10.30
C LEU A 60 0.69 1.30 -11.55
N PRO A 61 0.37 0.69 -12.70
CA PRO A 61 1.18 0.86 -13.92
C PRO A 61 1.31 2.33 -14.33
N ASP A 62 0.21 3.08 -14.37
CA ASP A 62 0.21 4.51 -14.73
C ASP A 62 1.10 5.34 -13.80
N VAL A 63 1.05 5.04 -12.49
CA VAL A 63 1.88 5.71 -11.48
C VAL A 63 3.37 5.42 -11.69
N LEU A 64 3.73 4.20 -12.06
CA LEU A 64 5.12 3.82 -12.31
C LEU A 64 5.66 4.48 -13.59
N ASP A 65 4.86 4.51 -14.66
CA ASP A 65 5.24 5.16 -15.92
C ASP A 65 5.44 6.69 -15.74
N SER A 66 4.57 7.34 -14.95
CA SER A 66 4.67 8.78 -14.69
C SER A 66 5.94 9.19 -13.91
N ASN A 67 6.57 8.25 -13.19
CA ASN A 67 7.84 8.48 -12.48
C ASN A 67 9.09 8.13 -13.31
N ALA A 68 8.92 7.55 -14.50
CA ALA A 68 10.02 7.19 -15.39
C ALA A 68 10.43 8.33 -16.35
N SER A 69 9.83 9.52 -16.21
CA SER A 69 10.02 10.71 -17.07
C SER A 69 11.00 11.72 -16.48
#